data_AF-A0A0D3IMK2-F1
#
_entry.id   AF-A0A0D3IMK2-F1
#
_cell.length_a   1.000
_cell.length_b   1.000
_cell.length_c   1.000
_cell.angle_alpha   90.00
_cell.angle_beta   90.00
_cell.angle_gamma   90.00
#
_symmetry.space_group_name_H-M   'P 1'
#
loop_
_entity.id
_entity.type
_entity.pdbx_description
1 polymer ?
#
loop_
_entity_poly.entity_id
_entity_poly.type
_entity_poly.pdbx_seq_one_letter_code
_entity_poly.pdbx_strand_id
1 'polypeptide(L)'
;MTSIEKLSIRGIRSYSPNSAQVIQFDKPLTLIVGKNGCGKTTVIEAMKMACTGDLPPNCKSGQAFINDPSLHDQTEVKAQIRLKFTSLIGQPVVCVRSFSLTQKATKKEYKAFESALQTFDSAGNKQCLSYKCADLNKLVPEMMGVSQA
;
A
#
# COMPACT_ATOMS: atom_id res chain seq x y z
N MET A 1 14.42 -10.95 -12.92
CA MET A 1 14.85 -10.35 -11.64
C MET A 1 13.69 -9.51 -11.12
N THR A 2 13.17 -9.86 -9.95
CA THR A 2 12.10 -9.09 -9.28
C THR A 2 12.62 -7.70 -8.93
N SER A 3 11.82 -6.66 -9.14
CA SER A 3 12.21 -5.31 -8.75
C SER A 3 11.03 -4.43 -8.40
N ILE A 4 11.17 -3.60 -7.38
CA ILE A 4 10.18 -2.58 -7.06
C ILE A 4 10.43 -1.35 -7.94
N GLU A 5 9.39 -0.79 -8.54
CA GLU A 5 9.50 0.31 -9.51
C GLU A 5 8.89 1.61 -9.00
N LYS A 6 7.64 1.55 -8.51
CA LYS A 6 6.91 2.74 -8.03
C LYS A 6 6.02 2.41 -6.85
N LEU A 7 5.90 3.35 -5.92
CA LEU A 7 4.97 3.31 -4.81
C LEU A 7 4.11 4.57 -4.82
N SER A 8 2.79 4.41 -4.74
CA SER A 8 1.84 5.49 -4.55
C SER A 8 1.18 5.35 -3.20
N ILE A 9 1.21 6.42 -2.40
CA ILE A 9 0.65 6.46 -1.04
C ILE A 9 -0.37 7.59 -0.96
N ARG A 10 -1.56 7.29 -0.43
CA ARG A 10 -2.61 8.29 -0.15
C ARG A 10 -3.34 7.94 1.14
N GLY A 11 -3.56 8.93 2.00
CA GLY A 11 -4.33 8.77 3.23
C GLY A 11 -3.70 7.83 4.26
N ILE A 12 -2.38 7.63 4.24
CA ILE A 12 -1.64 6.79 5.19
C ILE A 12 -0.83 7.69 6.13
N ARG A 13 -1.10 7.63 7.44
CA ARG A 13 -0.49 8.51 8.46
C ARG A 13 -0.46 9.99 8.03
N SER A 14 0.72 10.58 7.88
CA SER A 14 0.90 11.98 7.48
C SER A 14 0.68 12.25 5.99
N TYR A 15 0.48 11.22 5.16
CA TYR A 15 0.19 11.41 3.74
C TYR A 15 -1.26 11.85 3.55
N SER A 16 -1.41 12.95 2.81
CA SER A 16 -2.71 13.56 2.49
C SER A 16 -3.72 12.53 1.96
N PRO A 17 -4.99 12.58 2.41
CA PRO A 17 -6.05 11.77 1.85
C PRO A 17 -6.52 12.26 0.47
N ASN A 18 -6.23 13.52 0.12
CA ASN A 18 -6.73 14.17 -1.10
C ASN A 18 -5.72 14.09 -2.27
N SER A 19 -4.43 13.97 -1.97
CA SER A 19 -3.37 13.93 -2.98
C SER A 19 -2.49 12.70 -2.79
N ALA A 20 -2.41 11.85 -3.81
CA ALA A 20 -1.48 10.72 -3.79
C ALA A 20 -0.05 11.22 -4.01
N GLN A 21 0.87 10.74 -3.19
CA GLN A 21 2.31 10.96 -3.37
C GLN A 21 2.90 9.73 -4.08
N VAL A 22 3.75 9.96 -5.08
CA VAL A 22 4.37 8.89 -5.88
C VAL A 22 5.87 8.93 -5.67
N ILE A 23 6.44 7.77 -5.33
CA ILE A 23 7.86 7.53 -5.18
C ILE A 23 8.26 6.58 -6.30
N GLN A 24 9.26 6.98 -7.11
CA GLN A 24 9.90 6.11 -8.08
C GLN A 24 11.20 5.60 -7.48
N PHE A 25 11.44 4.29 -7.58
CA PHE A 25 12.65 3.67 -7.06
C PHE A 25 13.70 3.57 -8.16
N ASP A 26 14.85 4.16 -7.89
CA ASP A 26 16.03 4.09 -8.73
C ASP A 26 16.85 2.84 -8.41
N LYS A 27 17.55 2.35 -9.44
CA LYS A 27 18.43 1.17 -9.37
C LYS A 27 19.88 1.61 -9.59
N PRO A 28 20.86 1.02 -8.88
CA PRO A 28 20.69 -0.08 -7.91
C PRO A 28 20.30 0.40 -6.50
N LEU A 29 20.29 1.71 -6.24
CA LEU A 29 20.10 2.29 -4.92
C LEU A 29 19.12 3.46 -4.97
N THR A 30 18.16 3.47 -4.05
CA THR A 30 17.28 4.61 -3.77
C THR A 30 17.56 5.13 -2.36
N LEU A 31 17.85 6.42 -2.22
CA LEU A 31 18.10 7.05 -0.92
C LEU A 31 16.85 7.81 -0.43
N ILE A 32 16.30 7.42 0.72
CA ILE A 32 15.16 8.10 1.35
C ILE A 32 15.68 8.91 2.55
N VAL A 33 15.81 10.22 2.36
CA VAL A 33 16.29 11.17 3.39
C VAL A 33 15.25 12.23 3.70
N GLY A 34 15.38 12.86 4.87
CA GLY A 34 14.48 13.91 5.32
C GLY A 34 14.49 14.06 6.84
N LYS A 35 13.87 15.13 7.34
CA LYS A 35 13.79 15.43 8.77
C LYS A 35 13.01 14.36 9.55
N ASN A 36 13.14 14.37 10.87
CA ASN A 36 12.31 13.51 11.74
C ASN A 36 10.83 13.86 11.56
N GLY A 37 9.96 12.84 11.58
CA GLY A 37 8.52 13.03 11.36
C GLY A 37 8.08 13.25 9.91
N CYS A 38 8.98 13.32 8.93
CA CYS A 38 8.61 13.58 7.53
C CYS A 38 8.00 12.37 6.78
N GLY A 39 7.76 11.24 7.46
CA GLY A 39 7.11 10.07 6.87
C GLY A 39 8.03 9.02 6.23
N LYS A 40 9.36 9.07 6.43
CA LYS A 40 10.30 8.05 5.91
C LYS A 40 9.89 6.63 6.30
N THR A 41 9.61 6.41 7.59
CA THR A 41 9.17 5.10 8.10
C THR A 41 7.86 4.67 7.46
N THR A 42 6.93 5.62 7.22
CA THR A 42 5.66 5.36 6.56
C THR A 42 5.84 4.80 5.14
N VAL A 43 6.88 5.22 4.42
CA VAL A 43 7.21 4.65 3.10
C VAL A 43 7.52 3.16 3.21
N ILE A 44 8.37 2.78 4.16
CA ILE A 44 8.77 1.39 4.40
C ILE A 44 7.58 0.56 4.91
N GLU A 45 6.77 1.12 5.80
CA GLU A 45 5.55 0.49 6.28
C GLU A 45 4.52 0.27 5.16
N ALA A 46 4.38 1.22 4.24
CA ALA A 46 3.49 1.09 3.09
C ALA A 46 3.99 0.01 2.12
N MET A 47 5.30 -0.10 1.91
CA MET A 47 5.89 -1.20 1.13
C MET A 47 5.59 -2.55 1.79
N LYS A 48 5.82 -2.67 3.11
CA LYS A 48 5.50 -3.89 3.85
C LYS A 48 4.02 -4.26 3.73
N MET A 49 3.11 -3.31 3.98
CA MET A 49 1.66 -3.52 3.85
C MET A 49 1.25 -3.94 2.43
N ALA A 50 1.87 -3.38 1.40
CA ALA A 50 1.60 -3.77 0.02
C ALA A 50 2.04 -5.20 -0.28
N CYS A 51 3.22 -5.58 0.20
CA CYS A 51 3.81 -6.90 -0.05
C CYS A 51 3.15 -8.00 0.78
N THR A 52 3.03 -7.84 2.09
CA THR A 52 2.64 -8.93 3.01
C THR A 52 1.21 -8.80 3.53
N GLY A 53 0.64 -7.59 3.46
CA GLY A 53 -0.64 -7.29 4.10
C GLY A 53 -0.55 -7.04 5.60
N ASP A 54 0.65 -6.99 6.18
CA ASP A 54 0.81 -6.78 7.61
C ASP A 54 0.78 -5.30 7.96
N LEU A 55 0.02 -4.99 9.01
CA LEU A 55 0.03 -3.65 9.59
C LEU A 55 1.33 -3.41 10.37
N PRO A 56 1.76 -2.14 10.49
CA PRO A 56 2.92 -1.79 11.30
C PRO A 56 2.76 -2.22 12.77
N PRO A 57 3.88 -2.40 13.50
CA PRO A 57 3.83 -2.65 14.94
C PRO A 57 3.02 -1.55 15.64
N ASN A 58 2.31 -1.92 16.71
CA ASN A 58 1.42 -1.05 17.48
C ASN A 58 0.21 -0.48 16.71
N CYS A 59 -0.03 -0.90 15.47
CA CYS A 59 -1.23 -0.56 14.70
C CYS A 59 -2.22 -1.75 14.62
N LYS A 60 -2.37 -2.53 15.70
CA LYS A 60 -3.19 -3.77 15.68
C LYS A 60 -4.66 -3.54 15.27
N SER A 61 -5.21 -2.36 15.55
CA SER A 61 -6.58 -1.97 15.16
C SER A 61 -6.65 -1.27 13.79
N GLY A 62 -5.53 -1.05 13.10
CA GLY A 62 -5.44 -0.36 11.79
C GLY A 62 -5.69 1.16 11.83
N GLN A 63 -6.35 1.67 12.87
CA GLN A 63 -6.76 3.07 12.98
C GLN A 63 -5.58 4.05 12.89
N ALA A 64 -4.48 3.76 13.61
CA ALA A 64 -3.29 4.63 13.63
C ALA A 64 -2.48 4.61 12.31
N PHE A 65 -2.81 3.70 11.39
CA PHE A 65 -2.15 3.61 10.09
C PHE A 65 -2.80 4.53 9.05
N ILE A 66 -4.11 4.76 9.16
CA ILE A 66 -4.85 5.65 8.26
C ILE A 66 -4.72 7.09 8.74
N ASN A 67 -4.64 8.03 7.81
CA ASN A 67 -4.66 9.46 8.11
C ASN A 67 -5.95 9.78 8.89
N ASP A 68 -5.82 10.58 9.93
CA ASP A 68 -6.90 10.81 10.88
C ASP A 68 -7.97 11.76 10.30
N PRO A 69 -9.24 11.33 10.16
CA PRO A 69 -10.31 12.18 9.63
C PRO A 69 -10.49 13.50 10.38
N SER A 70 -10.20 13.52 11.69
CA SER A 70 -10.34 14.73 12.51
C SER A 70 -9.33 15.82 12.19
N LEU A 71 -8.25 15.53 11.45
CA LEU A 71 -7.28 16.54 11.00
C LEU A 71 -7.77 17.35 9.81
N HIS A 72 -8.86 16.91 9.17
CA HIS A 72 -9.39 17.50 7.93
C HIS A 72 -10.90 17.79 8.03
N ASP A 73 -11.46 17.75 9.24
CA ASP A 73 -12.90 17.87 9.50
C ASP A 73 -13.77 16.96 8.61
N GLN A 74 -13.25 15.76 8.31
CA GLN A 74 -13.94 14.75 7.51
C GLN A 74 -14.52 13.65 8.41
N THR A 75 -15.62 13.04 7.98
CA THR A 75 -16.20 11.87 8.66
C THR A 75 -15.55 10.56 8.22
N GLU A 76 -14.98 10.51 7.02
CA GLU A 76 -14.31 9.35 6.47
C GLU A 76 -13.03 9.75 5.73
N VAL A 77 -11.95 9.02 5.97
CA VAL A 77 -10.74 9.06 5.15
C VAL A 77 -10.60 7.75 4.39
N LYS A 78 -10.47 7.85 3.06
CA LYS A 78 -10.15 6.72 2.18
C LYS A 78 -8.66 6.72 1.85
N ALA A 79 -8.00 5.63 2.21
CA ALA A 79 -6.58 5.45 2.00
C ALA A 79 -6.28 4.39 0.95
N GLN A 80 -5.14 4.51 0.30
CA GLN A 80 -4.72 3.60 -0.75
C GLN A 80 -3.21 3.52 -0.85
N ILE A 81 -2.72 2.30 -1.02
CA ILE A 81 -1.34 2.00 -1.36
C ILE A 81 -1.33 1.29 -2.70
N ARG A 82 -0.54 1.77 -3.66
CA ARG A 82 -0.27 1.06 -4.91
C ARG A 82 1.22 0.78 -5.03
N LEU A 83 1.59 -0.48 -5.18
CA LEU A 83 2.97 -0.89 -5.41
C LEU A 83 3.09 -1.50 -6.80
N LYS A 84 3.90 -0.86 -7.64
CA LYS A 84 4.31 -1.40 -8.93
C LYS A 84 5.63 -2.13 -8.77
N PHE A 85 5.67 -3.38 -9.20
CA PHE A 85 6.87 -4.20 -9.19
C PHE A 85 6.92 -5.11 -10.43
N THR A 86 8.10 -5.55 -10.80
CA THR A 86 8.32 -6.62 -11.77
C THR A 86 8.31 -7.95 -11.04
N SER A 87 7.49 -8.91 -11.47
CA SER A 87 7.44 -10.26 -10.90
C SER A 87 8.65 -11.11 -11.28
N LEU A 88 8.75 -12.30 -10.70
CA LEU A 88 9.78 -13.31 -11.02
C LEU A 88 9.87 -13.61 -12.52
N ILE A 89 8.71 -13.71 -13.18
CA ILE A 89 8.59 -14.00 -14.61
C ILE A 89 8.77 -12.77 -15.51
N GLY A 90 9.20 -11.62 -14.95
CA GLY A 90 9.48 -10.41 -15.70
C GLY A 90 8.26 -9.55 -16.02
N GLN A 91 7.07 -9.91 -15.52
CA GLN A 91 5.83 -9.20 -15.82
C GLN A 91 5.61 -8.02 -14.85
N PRO A 92 5.21 -6.84 -15.33
CA PRO A 92 4.84 -5.73 -14.46
C PRO A 92 3.53 -6.03 -13.75
N VAL A 93 3.51 -5.85 -12.43
CA VAL A 93 2.35 -6.07 -11.57
C VAL A 93 2.10 -4.82 -10.73
N VAL A 94 0.83 -4.45 -10.56
CA VAL A 94 0.41 -3.40 -9.61
C VAL A 94 -0.45 -4.02 -8.53
N CYS A 95 0.07 -4.07 -7.30
CA CYS A 95 -0.70 -4.41 -6.11
C CYS A 95 -1.39 -3.16 -5.57
N VAL A 96 -2.70 -3.22 -5.34
CA VAL A 96 -3.50 -2.13 -4.77
C VAL A 96 -4.16 -2.59 -3.49
N ARG A 97 -3.83 -1.92 -2.38
CA ARG A 97 -4.49 -2.09 -1.07
C ARG A 97 -5.29 -0.84 -0.76
N SER A 98 -6.57 -1.01 -0.42
CA SER A 98 -7.49 0.11 -0.13
C SER A 98 -8.07 -0.02 1.27
N PHE A 99 -8.20 1.11 1.95
CA PHE A 99 -8.67 1.18 3.34
C PHE A 99 -9.61 2.37 3.54
N SER A 100 -10.41 2.31 4.60
CA SER A 100 -11.14 3.46 5.13
C SER A 100 -11.01 3.54 6.64
N LEU A 101 -11.04 4.77 7.15
CA LEU A 101 -11.21 5.07 8.56
C LEU A 101 -12.37 6.04 8.70
N THR A 102 -13.43 5.60 9.36
CA THR A 102 -14.64 6.40 9.58
C THR A 102 -14.71 6.84 11.04
N GLN A 103 -14.86 8.14 11.27
CA GLN A 103 -15.12 8.69 12.60
C GLN A 103 -16.61 8.53 12.94
N LYS A 104 -16.91 7.64 13.89
CA LYS A 104 -18.23 7.52 14.51
C LYS A 104 -18.25 8.33 15.81
N ALA A 105 -19.45 8.49 16.40
CA ALA A 105 -19.66 9.29 17.61
C ALA A 105 -18.73 8.92 18.78
N THR A 106 -18.45 7.63 18.97
CA THR A 106 -17.69 7.11 20.12
C THR A 106 -16.38 6.43 19.77
N LYS A 107 -16.14 6.11 18.48
CA LYS A 107 -14.97 5.35 18.05
C LYS A 107 -14.63 5.62 16.59
N LYS A 108 -13.40 5.31 16.21
CA LYS A 108 -12.98 5.26 14.81
C LYS A 108 -13.10 3.82 14.31
N GLU A 109 -13.71 3.63 13.15
CA GLU A 109 -13.91 2.32 12.52
C GLU A 109 -12.96 2.18 11.34
N TYR A 110 -12.02 1.23 11.46
CA TYR A 110 -11.12 0.86 10.38
C TYR A 110 -11.73 -0.25 9.54
N LYS A 111 -11.65 -0.12 8.21
CA LYS A 111 -12.07 -1.16 7.28
C LYS A 111 -11.04 -1.31 6.17
N ALA A 112 -10.55 -2.53 5.98
CA ALA A 112 -9.80 -2.93 4.79
C ALA A 112 -10.77 -3.42 3.71
N PHE A 113 -10.59 -2.96 2.48
CA PHE A 113 -11.37 -3.41 1.33
C PHE A 113 -10.62 -4.50 0.57
N GLU A 114 -11.35 -5.17 -0.33
CA GLU A 114 -10.74 -6.10 -1.29
C GLU A 114 -9.59 -5.42 -2.04
N SER A 115 -8.53 -6.19 -2.20
CA SER A 115 -7.28 -5.71 -2.79
C SER A 115 -7.27 -6.13 -4.26
N ALA A 116 -6.87 -5.22 -5.13
CA ALA A 116 -6.82 -5.48 -6.57
C ALA A 116 -5.39 -5.73 -7.00
N LEU A 117 -5.23 -6.65 -7.95
CA LEU A 117 -3.95 -6.91 -8.58
C LEU A 117 -4.12 -6.70 -10.08
N GLN A 118 -3.31 -5.81 -10.62
CA GLN A 118 -3.28 -5.54 -12.06
C GLN A 118 -2.07 -6.22 -12.67
N THR A 119 -2.31 -7.12 -13.61
CA THR A 119 -1.32 -7.80 -14.43
C THR A 119 -1.50 -7.39 -15.89
N PHE A 120 -0.53 -7.79 -16.73
CA PHE A 120 -0.64 -7.69 -18.17
C PHE A 120 -0.74 -9.11 -18.72
N ASP A 121 -1.65 -9.33 -19.65
CA ASP A 121 -1.76 -10.62 -20.33
C ASP A 121 -0.68 -10.78 -21.40
N SER A 122 -0.61 -11.99 -21.99
CA SER A 122 0.33 -12.30 -23.07
C SER A 122 0.13 -11.44 -24.34
N ALA A 123 -1.01 -10.75 -24.47
CA ALA A 123 -1.32 -9.82 -25.56
C ALA A 123 -1.03 -8.35 -25.19
N GLY A 124 -0.53 -8.08 -23.97
CA GLY A 124 -0.21 -6.75 -23.47
C GLY A 124 -1.40 -5.96 -22.90
N ASN A 125 -2.59 -6.56 -22.80
CA ASN A 125 -3.75 -5.90 -22.21
C ASN A 125 -3.68 -5.93 -20.68
N LYS A 126 -4.15 -4.86 -20.05
CA LYS A 126 -4.27 -4.78 -18.59
C LYS A 126 -5.43 -5.67 -18.13
N GLN A 127 -5.11 -6.63 -17.26
CA GLN A 127 -6.11 -7.41 -16.53
C GLN A 127 -6.12 -6.95 -15.08
N CYS A 128 -7.30 -6.61 -14.55
CA CYS A 128 -7.47 -6.24 -13.15
C CYS A 128 -8.29 -7.32 -12.47
N LEU A 129 -7.66 -8.04 -11.55
CA LEU A 129 -8.29 -9.10 -10.78
C LEU A 129 -8.45 -8.62 -9.33
N SER A 130 -9.67 -8.72 -8.80
CA SER A 130 -9.95 -8.45 -7.39
C SER A 130 -9.80 -9.73 -6.58
N TYR A 131 -9.04 -9.65 -5.49
CA TYR A 131 -8.81 -10.77 -4.59
C TYR A 131 -9.21 -10.40 -3.16
N LYS A 132 -9.58 -11.42 -2.38
CA LYS A 132 -9.66 -11.26 -0.93
C LYS A 132 -8.28 -10.93 -0.39
N CYS A 133 -8.23 -10.13 0.68
CA CYS A 133 -6.96 -9.69 1.27
C CYS A 133 -6.05 -10.87 1.66
N ALA A 134 -6.62 -11.95 2.21
CA ALA A 134 -5.88 -13.14 2.62
C ALA A 134 -5.17 -13.84 1.46
N ASP A 135 -5.81 -13.91 0.29
CA ASP A 135 -5.23 -14.53 -0.90
C ASP A 135 -4.09 -13.67 -1.44
N LEU A 136 -4.29 -12.35 -1.45
CA LEU A 136 -3.29 -11.40 -1.96
C LEU A 136 -2.05 -11.32 -1.06
N ASN A 137 -2.18 -11.60 0.24
CA ASN A 137 -1.05 -11.70 1.18
C ASN A 137 -0.11 -12.86 0.88
N LYS A 138 -0.62 -13.95 0.29
CA LYS A 138 0.20 -15.10 -0.15
C LYS A 138 0.72 -14.88 -1.57
N LEU A 139 -0.14 -14.39 -2.44
CA LEU A 139 0.11 -14.28 -3.87
C LEU A 139 1.19 -13.23 -4.21
N VAL A 140 1.22 -12.08 -3.53
CA VAL A 140 2.20 -11.03 -3.83
C VAL A 140 3.64 -11.46 -3.51
N PRO A 141 3.95 -12.03 -2.33
CA PRO A 141 5.27 -12.59 -2.05
C PRO A 141 5.68 -13.69 -3.03
N GLU A 142 4.75 -14.59 -3.40
CA GLU A 142 4.98 -15.63 -4.41
C GLU A 142 5.35 -15.03 -5.78
N MET A 143 4.62 -14.01 -6.26
CA MET A 143 4.96 -13.32 -7.50
C MET A 143 6.30 -12.60 -7.45
N MET A 144 6.67 -12.10 -6.27
CA MET A 144 7.99 -11.48 -6.05
C MET A 144 9.11 -12.52 -5.89
N GLY A 145 8.77 -13.78 -5.62
CA GLY A 145 9.73 -14.85 -5.39
C GLY A 145 10.42 -14.78 -4.04
N VAL A 146 9.73 -14.25 -3.05
CA VAL A 146 10.24 -14.11 -1.68
C VAL A 146 9.29 -14.80 -0.72
N SER A 147 9.82 -15.28 0.41
CA SER A 147 8.98 -15.74 1.51
C SER A 147 8.29 -14.54 2.16
N GLN A 148 7.21 -14.81 2.90
CA GLN A 148 6.50 -13.79 3.68
C GLN A 148 7.26 -13.36 4.97
N ALA A 149 8.41 -14.01 5.27
CA ALA A 149 9.14 -13.91 6.53
C ALA A 149 10.01 -12.65 6.65
#